data_AF-A0A1M3PQ12-F1
#
_entry.id   AF-A0A1M3PQ12-F1
#
_cell.length_a   1.000
_cell.length_b   1.000
_cell.length_c   1.000
_cell.angle_alpha   90.00
_cell.angle_beta   90.00
_cell.angle_gamma   90.00
#
_symmetry.space_group_name_H-M   'P 1'
#
loop_
_entity.id
_entity.type
_entity.pdbx_description
1 polymer ?
#
loop_
_entity_poly.entity_id
_entity_poly.type
_entity_poly.pdbx_seq_one_letter_code
_entity_poly.pdbx_strand_id
1 'polypeptide(L)'
;MILKICVRSKSNPGHHHFVSYDTDCGQVRCSCSDFDDIYCAHIDAPLRAGERGMVFEQDHETADRIMAMMPPIEPPVGWKASWQRNKAWRGLPTRKRAAPTKSTRHAALGISEEDMLRRPCVVFTGTFSVSRNELVAQAEQHGWRAAGMINFQTRALVVGEKAGGRKLRAAEAAGVEILSLASWSERISG
;
A
#
# COMPACT_ATOMS: atom_id res chain seq x y z
N MET A 1 -9.82 13.47 -39.79
CA MET A 1 -8.62 14.24 -39.39
C MET A 1 -7.99 13.53 -38.19
N ILE A 2 -6.66 13.45 -38.09
CA ILE A 2 -5.99 12.81 -36.94
C ILE A 2 -5.46 13.88 -35.99
N LEU A 3 -5.96 13.87 -34.76
CA LEU A 3 -5.39 14.64 -33.64
C LEU A 3 -4.39 13.76 -32.89
N LYS A 4 -3.32 14.37 -32.38
CA LYS A 4 -2.23 13.64 -31.73
C LYS A 4 -1.75 14.41 -30.50
N ILE A 5 -1.54 13.69 -29.40
CA ILE A 5 -0.96 14.23 -28.17
C ILE A 5 0.26 13.40 -27.77
N CYS A 6 1.28 14.06 -27.24
CA CYS A 6 2.44 13.42 -26.63
C CYS A 6 2.18 13.17 -25.15
N VAL A 7 2.46 11.95 -24.69
CA VAL A 7 2.24 11.52 -23.32
C VAL A 7 3.47 10.87 -22.72
N ARG A 8 3.71 11.11 -21.43
CA ARG A 8 4.88 10.61 -20.69
C ARG A 8 4.74 9.11 -20.38
N SER A 9 5.83 8.36 -20.51
CA SER A 9 5.86 6.96 -20.07
C SER A 9 6.02 6.86 -18.54
N LYS A 10 5.24 5.97 -17.92
CA LYS A 10 5.29 5.73 -16.47
C LYS A 10 6.57 5.02 -16.03
N SER A 11 7.00 4.03 -16.79
CA SER A 11 8.13 3.15 -16.45
C SER A 11 9.47 3.80 -16.76
N ASN A 12 9.51 4.77 -17.68
CA ASN A 12 10.72 5.46 -18.07
C ASN A 12 10.44 6.96 -18.31
N PRO A 13 10.77 7.85 -17.34
CA PRO A 13 10.51 9.29 -17.45
C PRO A 13 11.13 9.99 -18.67
N GLY A 14 12.17 9.40 -19.27
CA GLY A 14 12.79 9.91 -20.51
C GLY A 14 12.07 9.47 -21.80
N HIS A 15 11.13 8.54 -21.69
CA HIS A 15 10.37 8.01 -22.83
C HIS A 15 8.98 8.63 -22.90
N HIS A 16 8.48 8.82 -24.10
CA HIS A 16 7.15 9.33 -24.39
C HIS A 16 6.48 8.47 -25.46
N HIS A 17 5.16 8.45 -25.43
CA HIS A 17 4.33 7.80 -26.42
C HIS A 17 3.40 8.83 -27.06
N PHE A 18 2.81 8.48 -28.18
CA PHE A 18 1.80 9.30 -28.82
C PHE A 18 0.45 8.63 -28.72
N VAL A 19 -0.56 9.42 -28.37
CA VAL A 19 -1.95 9.02 -28.47
C VAL A 19 -2.56 9.78 -29.63
N SER A 20 -3.14 9.04 -30.57
CA SER A 20 -3.79 9.58 -31.75
C SER A 20 -5.28 9.28 -31.71
N TYR A 21 -6.08 10.29 -32.05
CA TYR A 21 -7.52 10.19 -32.19
C TYR A 21 -7.91 10.55 -33.62
N ASP A 22 -8.57 9.61 -34.30
CA ASP A 22 -9.13 9.84 -35.63
C ASP A 22 -10.56 10.37 -35.48
N THR A 23 -10.77 11.63 -35.87
CA THR A 23 -12.07 12.29 -35.78
C THR A 23 -13.11 11.71 -36.75
N ASP A 24 -12.68 11.02 -37.80
CA ASP A 24 -13.58 10.55 -38.85
C ASP A 24 -14.22 9.21 -38.47
N CYS A 25 -13.46 8.34 -37.78
CA CYS A 25 -13.95 7.04 -37.31
C CYS A 25 -14.11 6.91 -35.80
N GLY A 26 -13.71 7.93 -35.02
CA GLY A 26 -13.81 7.93 -33.56
C GLY A 26 -12.81 6.98 -32.87
N GLN A 27 -11.79 6.51 -33.59
CA GLN A 27 -10.82 5.55 -33.05
C GLN A 27 -9.68 6.26 -32.33
N VAL A 28 -9.36 5.80 -31.11
CA VAL A 28 -8.14 6.20 -30.39
C VAL A 28 -7.11 5.08 -30.44
N ARG A 29 -5.82 5.44 -30.58
CA ARG A 29 -4.70 4.51 -30.56
C ARG A 29 -3.54 5.10 -29.77
N CYS A 30 -2.77 4.25 -29.09
CA CYS A 30 -1.51 4.65 -28.48
C CYS A 30 -0.33 3.97 -29.18
N SER A 31 0.79 4.66 -29.29
CA SER A 31 2.02 4.13 -29.89
C SER A 31 2.82 3.20 -28.93
N CYS A 32 2.27 2.81 -27.79
CA CYS A 32 2.91 1.83 -26.91
C CYS A 32 2.56 0.40 -27.35
N SER A 33 3.55 -0.49 -27.36
CA SER A 33 3.42 -1.91 -27.75
C SER A 33 2.87 -2.83 -26.65
N ASP A 34 2.57 -2.28 -25.47
CA ASP A 34 2.43 -3.08 -24.24
C ASP A 34 1.03 -3.66 -24.02
N PHE A 35 0.05 -3.30 -24.84
CA PHE A 35 -1.34 -3.76 -24.75
C PHE A 35 -1.88 -3.93 -26.17
N ASP A 36 -2.81 -4.88 -26.38
CA ASP A 36 -3.40 -5.30 -27.67
C ASP A 36 -4.16 -4.17 -28.42
N ASP A 37 -3.52 -3.02 -28.62
CA ASP A 37 -3.93 -1.83 -29.35
C ASP A 37 -5.26 -1.17 -28.95
N ILE A 38 -5.99 -1.72 -27.96
CA ILE A 38 -7.36 -1.30 -27.64
C ILE A 38 -7.41 -0.32 -26.45
N TYR A 39 -6.61 -0.54 -25.40
CA TYR A 39 -6.69 0.27 -24.19
C TYR A 39 -5.41 0.20 -23.36
N CYS A 40 -4.86 1.36 -22.97
CA CYS A 40 -3.68 1.43 -22.11
C CYS A 40 -3.74 2.64 -21.17
N ALA A 41 -2.82 2.70 -20.22
CA ALA A 41 -2.74 3.81 -19.25
C ALA A 41 -2.48 5.17 -19.92
N HIS A 42 -1.80 5.18 -21.07
CA HIS A 42 -1.55 6.38 -21.87
C HIS A 42 -2.83 6.95 -22.50
N ILE A 43 -3.90 6.17 -22.66
CA ILE A 43 -5.22 6.65 -23.13
C ILE A 43 -6.11 7.00 -21.93
N ASP A 44 -6.23 6.08 -20.98
CA ASP A 44 -7.11 6.18 -19.81
C ASP A 44 -6.82 7.45 -18.97
N ALA A 45 -5.54 7.70 -18.65
CA ALA A 45 -5.17 8.83 -17.81
C ALA A 45 -5.45 10.19 -18.46
N PRO A 46 -4.94 10.52 -19.67
CA PRO A 46 -5.13 11.86 -20.23
C PRO A 46 -6.52 12.09 -20.83
N LEU A 47 -7.14 11.08 -21.45
CA LEU A 47 -8.37 11.26 -22.24
C LEU A 47 -9.65 10.82 -21.53
N ARG A 48 -9.60 9.85 -20.61
CA ARG A 48 -10.78 9.46 -19.84
C ARG A 48 -10.85 10.19 -18.49
N ALA A 49 -9.71 10.44 -17.88
CA ALA A 49 -9.65 11.06 -16.56
C ALA A 49 -9.16 12.51 -16.54
N GLY A 50 -8.69 13.03 -17.67
CA GLY A 50 -8.25 14.43 -17.77
C GLY A 50 -6.92 14.72 -17.08
N GLU A 51 -6.06 13.72 -16.86
CA GLU A 51 -4.80 13.89 -16.13
C GLU A 51 -3.74 14.59 -17.00
N ARG A 52 -3.78 15.92 -17.03
CA ARG A 52 -2.85 16.77 -17.82
C ARG A 52 -1.39 16.62 -17.43
N GLY A 53 -1.07 16.12 -16.22
CA GLY A 53 0.30 15.80 -15.81
C GLY A 53 0.99 14.72 -16.68
N MET A 54 0.21 13.86 -17.35
CA MET A 54 0.75 12.88 -18.32
C MET A 54 0.90 13.44 -19.72
N VAL A 55 0.26 14.56 -20.05
CA VAL A 55 0.30 15.19 -21.37
C VAL A 55 1.37 16.28 -21.34
N PHE A 56 2.17 16.40 -22.40
CA PHE A 56 3.07 17.54 -22.52
C PHE A 56 2.27 18.83 -22.65
N GLU A 57 2.76 19.92 -22.04
CA GLU A 57 2.02 21.20 -21.91
C GLU A 57 1.50 21.73 -23.25
N GLN A 58 2.34 21.65 -24.28
CA GLN A 58 2.00 22.02 -25.66
C GLN A 58 0.80 21.26 -26.27
N ASP A 59 0.46 20.09 -25.74
CA ASP A 59 -0.61 19.22 -26.24
C ASP A 59 -1.88 19.28 -25.36
N HIS A 60 -1.93 20.13 -24.33
CA HIS A 60 -3.07 20.22 -23.41
C HIS A 60 -4.36 20.61 -24.13
N GLU A 61 -4.32 21.64 -24.98
CA GLU A 61 -5.49 22.06 -25.76
C GLU A 61 -5.97 20.97 -26.72
N THR A 62 -5.05 20.26 -27.36
CA THR A 62 -5.38 19.14 -28.25
C THR A 62 -6.03 18.00 -27.46
N ALA A 63 -5.54 17.71 -26.25
CA ALA A 63 -6.15 16.71 -25.37
C ALA A 63 -7.57 17.12 -24.96
N ASP A 64 -7.81 18.39 -24.61
CA ASP A 64 -9.16 18.90 -24.29
C ASP A 64 -10.11 18.74 -25.48
N ARG A 65 -9.66 19.07 -26.69
CA ARG A 65 -10.46 18.89 -27.92
C ARG A 65 -10.79 17.43 -28.17
N ILE A 66 -9.81 16.53 -28.05
CA ILE A 66 -10.06 15.08 -28.19
C ILE A 66 -11.10 14.64 -27.17
N MET A 67 -10.97 15.02 -25.90
CA MET A 67 -11.93 14.64 -24.85
C MET A 67 -13.35 15.14 -25.13
N ALA A 68 -13.51 16.32 -25.72
CA ALA A 68 -14.81 16.86 -26.07
C ALA A 68 -15.48 16.10 -27.24
N MET A 69 -14.69 15.51 -28.14
CA MET A 69 -15.19 14.81 -29.34
C MET A 69 -15.26 13.29 -29.18
N MET A 70 -14.42 12.72 -28.34
CA MET A 70 -14.23 11.28 -28.21
C MET A 70 -15.42 10.64 -27.50
N PRO A 71 -16.00 9.55 -28.05
CA PRO A 71 -17.05 8.82 -27.35
C PRO A 71 -16.50 8.24 -26.03
N PRO A 72 -17.35 8.01 -25.02
CA PRO A 72 -16.94 7.36 -23.78
C PRO A 72 -16.26 6.02 -24.08
N ILE A 73 -15.04 5.83 -23.57
CA ILE A 73 -14.31 4.57 -23.73
C ILE A 73 -14.42 3.75 -22.44
N GLU A 74 -14.89 2.52 -22.58
CA GLU A 74 -14.95 1.58 -21.46
C GLU A 74 -13.62 0.83 -21.29
N PRO A 75 -13.09 0.75 -20.06
CA PRO A 75 -11.90 -0.03 -19.79
C PRO A 75 -12.21 -1.53 -19.91
N PRO A 76 -11.27 -2.36 -20.38
CA PRO A 76 -11.48 -3.80 -20.48
C PRO A 76 -11.71 -4.45 -19.11
N VAL A 77 -12.43 -5.58 -19.09
CA VAL A 77 -12.72 -6.33 -17.87
C VAL A 77 -11.41 -6.70 -17.15
N GLY A 78 -11.33 -6.39 -15.87
CA GLY A 78 -10.12 -6.64 -15.06
C GLY A 78 -9.06 -5.54 -15.15
N TRP A 79 -9.29 -4.45 -15.91
CA TRP A 79 -8.41 -3.28 -15.91
C TRP A 79 -8.32 -2.64 -14.52
N LYS A 80 -7.17 -2.79 -13.88
CA LYS A 80 -6.88 -2.15 -12.59
C LYS A 80 -6.22 -0.81 -12.87
N ALA A 81 -6.98 0.28 -12.82
CA ALA A 81 -6.46 1.64 -12.87
C ALA A 81 -5.59 1.93 -11.62
N SER A 82 -4.35 1.43 -11.63
CA SER A 82 -3.37 1.66 -10.57
C SER A 82 -3.02 3.15 -10.44
N TRP A 83 -3.23 3.92 -11.50
CA TRP A 83 -2.90 5.34 -11.59
C TRP A 83 -3.93 6.24 -10.88
N GLN A 84 -5.24 5.93 -10.87
CA GLN A 84 -6.26 6.71 -10.12
C GLN A 84 -5.93 6.81 -8.61
N ARG A 85 -5.30 5.76 -8.08
CA ARG A 85 -4.86 5.69 -6.68
C ARG A 85 -3.54 6.43 -6.43
N ASN A 86 -2.79 6.77 -7.46
CA ASN A 86 -1.48 7.39 -7.34
C ASN A 86 -1.57 8.92 -7.38
N LYS A 87 -1.81 9.52 -6.21
CA LYS A 87 -1.98 10.97 -6.04
C LYS A 87 -0.80 11.80 -6.55
N ALA A 88 0.44 11.31 -6.40
CA ALA A 88 1.63 12.03 -6.87
C ALA A 88 1.59 12.33 -8.38
N TRP A 89 1.07 11.38 -9.16
CA TRP A 89 0.96 11.52 -10.62
C TRP A 89 -0.12 12.50 -11.06
N ARG A 90 -1.15 12.70 -10.23
CA ARG A 90 -2.23 13.66 -10.48
C ARG A 90 -1.85 15.10 -10.14
N GLY A 91 -0.56 15.35 -9.85
CA GLY A 91 -0.11 16.60 -9.27
C GLY A 91 -0.69 16.88 -7.87
N LEU A 92 -1.35 15.88 -7.26
CA LEU A 92 -1.98 16.04 -5.96
C LEU A 92 -0.94 15.83 -4.86
N PRO A 93 -0.98 16.63 -3.79
CA PRO A 93 -0.07 16.47 -2.67
C PRO A 93 -0.25 15.08 -2.06
N THR A 94 0.81 14.26 -2.13
CA THR A 94 0.88 13.05 -1.32
C THR A 94 1.15 13.45 0.10
N ARG A 95 0.20 13.19 1.01
CA ARG A 95 0.42 13.36 2.44
C ARG A 95 1.64 12.52 2.83
N LYS A 96 2.77 13.17 3.13
CA LYS A 96 3.94 12.47 3.69
C LYS A 96 3.47 11.76 4.95
N ARG A 97 3.70 10.44 5.04
CA ARG A 97 3.47 9.73 6.29
C ARG A 97 4.37 10.39 7.34
N ALA A 98 3.78 10.80 8.46
CA ALA A 98 4.57 11.26 9.59
C ALA A 98 5.58 10.18 9.97
N ALA A 99 6.78 10.58 10.36
CA ALA A 99 7.74 9.66 10.92
C ALA A 99 7.11 8.95 12.13
N PRO A 100 7.32 7.63 12.29
CA PRO A 100 6.81 6.94 13.47
C PRO A 100 7.43 7.56 14.73
N THR A 101 6.59 7.89 15.71
CA THR A 101 7.02 8.37 17.01
C THR A 101 7.84 7.28 17.70
N LYS A 102 8.98 7.64 18.32
CA LYS A 102 9.78 6.67 19.09
C LYS A 102 8.95 6.12 20.26
N SER A 103 9.06 4.82 20.52
CA SER A 103 8.37 4.16 21.63
C SER A 103 8.98 4.59 22.96
N THR A 104 8.18 5.16 23.86
CA THR A 104 8.58 5.58 25.21
C THR A 104 8.42 4.48 26.28
N ARG A 105 8.07 3.25 25.87
CA ARG A 105 7.79 2.13 26.78
C ARG A 105 8.96 1.75 27.70
N HIS A 106 10.19 1.81 27.20
CA HIS A 106 11.38 1.55 28.03
C HIS A 106 11.50 2.59 29.17
N ALA A 107 11.25 3.86 28.86
CA ALA A 107 11.29 4.94 29.85
C ALA A 107 10.20 4.77 30.92
N ALA A 108 9.00 4.33 30.54
CA ALA A 108 7.91 4.05 31.47
C ALA A 108 8.24 2.90 32.46
N LEU A 109 9.12 1.98 32.08
CA LEU A 109 9.58 0.86 32.91
C LEU A 109 10.87 1.18 33.68
N GLY A 110 11.45 2.37 33.49
CA GLY A 110 12.73 2.74 34.10
C GLY A 110 13.92 1.93 33.59
N ILE A 111 13.84 1.36 32.39
CA ILE A 111 14.91 0.55 31.77
C ILE A 111 15.51 1.28 30.56
N SER A 112 16.74 0.93 30.19
CA SER A 112 17.36 1.46 28.98
C SER A 112 16.66 0.92 27.71
N GLU A 113 16.77 1.68 26.61
CA GLU A 113 16.29 1.21 25.31
C GLU A 113 17.01 -0.08 24.87
N GLU A 114 18.30 -0.20 25.16
CA GLU A 114 19.09 -1.38 24.84
C GLU A 114 18.61 -2.63 25.58
N ASP A 115 18.31 -2.50 26.89
CA ASP A 115 17.75 -3.60 27.67
C ASP A 115 16.40 -4.05 27.13
N MET A 116 15.54 -3.09 26.75
CA MET A 116 14.25 -3.39 26.13
C MET A 116 14.39 -4.13 24.79
N LEU A 117 15.42 -3.81 23.99
CA LEU A 117 15.69 -4.46 22.70
C LEU A 117 16.23 -5.89 22.84
N ARG A 118 16.89 -6.20 23.97
CA ARG A 118 17.40 -7.54 24.29
C ARG A 118 16.30 -8.50 24.76
N ARG A 119 15.15 -7.98 25.21
CA ARG A 119 14.02 -8.80 25.69
C ARG A 119 13.38 -9.66 24.59
N PRO A 120 12.95 -10.89 24.92
CA PRO A 120 12.18 -11.72 24.01
C PRO A 120 10.87 -11.03 23.62
N CYS A 121 10.45 -11.21 22.37
CA CYS A 121 9.29 -10.52 21.84
C CYS A 121 8.04 -11.39 21.83
N VAL A 122 6.92 -10.81 22.27
CA VAL A 122 5.57 -11.39 22.18
C VAL A 122 4.69 -10.54 21.26
N VAL A 123 3.83 -11.20 20.49
CA VAL A 123 2.82 -10.54 19.64
C VAL A 123 1.44 -11.00 20.08
N PHE A 124 0.52 -10.05 20.30
CA PHE A 124 -0.88 -10.33 20.60
C PHE A 124 -1.75 -10.12 19.36
N THR A 125 -2.62 -11.08 19.05
CA THR A 125 -3.54 -11.00 17.91
C THR A 125 -4.93 -11.51 18.26
N GLY A 126 -5.97 -10.93 17.66
CA GLY A 126 -7.35 -11.23 18.00
C GLY A 126 -7.91 -10.39 19.14
N THR A 127 -9.08 -10.78 19.62
CA THR A 127 -9.82 -10.16 20.73
C THR A 127 -9.62 -10.99 21.99
N PHE A 128 -9.41 -10.31 23.11
CA PHE A 128 -9.21 -10.93 24.43
C PHE A 128 -10.26 -10.38 25.40
N SER A 129 -10.46 -11.08 26.52
CA SER A 129 -11.30 -10.62 27.62
C SER A 129 -10.75 -9.36 28.32
N VAL A 130 -9.43 -9.22 28.33
CA VAL A 130 -8.68 -8.07 28.85
C VAL A 130 -8.19 -7.16 27.72
N SER A 131 -7.91 -5.90 28.03
CA SER A 131 -7.45 -4.96 27.01
C SER A 131 -6.06 -5.35 26.50
N ARG A 132 -5.79 -5.06 25.22
CA ARG A 132 -4.46 -5.31 24.64
C ARG A 132 -3.37 -4.51 25.37
N ASN A 133 -3.68 -3.32 25.88
CA ASN A 133 -2.72 -2.49 26.61
C ASN A 133 -2.32 -3.13 27.95
N GLU A 134 -3.27 -3.74 28.66
CA GLU A 134 -2.98 -4.48 29.89
C GLU A 134 -2.11 -5.71 29.61
N LEU A 135 -2.40 -6.48 28.57
CA LEU A 135 -1.58 -7.62 28.15
C LEU A 135 -0.14 -7.21 27.81
N VAL A 136 0.01 -6.08 27.11
CA VAL A 136 1.32 -5.50 26.80
C VAL A 136 2.05 -5.12 28.08
N ALA A 137 1.38 -4.44 29.01
CA ALA A 137 1.98 -4.03 30.28
C ALA A 137 2.41 -5.24 31.12
N GLN A 138 1.58 -6.28 31.22
CA GLN A 138 1.92 -7.52 31.91
C GLN A 138 3.14 -8.20 31.28
N ALA A 139 3.16 -8.35 29.95
CA ALA A 139 4.32 -8.90 29.26
C ALA A 139 5.60 -8.12 29.59
N GLU A 140 5.51 -6.79 29.53
CA GLU A 140 6.65 -5.90 29.76
C GLU A 140 7.13 -5.86 31.21
N GLN A 141 6.23 -6.01 32.18
CA GLN A 141 6.61 -6.18 33.59
C GLN A 141 7.36 -7.50 33.82
N HIS A 142 6.97 -8.55 33.10
CA HIS A 142 7.59 -9.88 33.20
C HIS A 142 8.79 -10.09 32.25
N GLY A 143 9.45 -8.99 31.83
CA GLY A 143 10.70 -9.08 31.07
C GLY A 143 10.55 -9.38 29.59
N TRP A 144 9.34 -9.32 29.03
CA TRP A 144 9.10 -9.42 27.59
C TRP A 144 9.00 -8.04 26.95
N ARG A 145 8.95 -8.02 25.62
CA ARG A 145 8.62 -6.82 24.83
C ARG A 145 7.48 -7.15 23.88
N ALA A 146 6.44 -6.31 23.87
CA ALA A 146 5.36 -6.50 22.91
C ALA A 146 5.63 -5.83 21.55
N ALA A 147 5.34 -6.52 20.46
CA ALA A 147 5.38 -5.96 19.10
C ALA A 147 4.06 -6.14 18.34
N GLY A 148 3.84 -5.27 17.34
CA GLY A 148 2.66 -5.34 16.47
C GLY A 148 2.78 -6.34 15.31
N MET A 149 4.01 -6.81 15.03
CA MET A 149 4.37 -7.68 13.92
C MET A 149 5.37 -8.73 14.37
N ILE A 150 5.28 -9.90 13.75
CA ILE A 150 6.23 -10.99 13.95
C ILE A 150 7.56 -10.58 13.32
N ASN A 151 8.64 -10.77 14.07
CA ASN A 151 10.01 -10.47 13.71
C ASN A 151 10.93 -11.59 14.20
N PHE A 152 12.23 -11.50 13.88
CA PHE A 152 13.23 -12.51 14.26
C PHE A 152 13.42 -12.70 15.77
N GLN A 153 13.01 -11.72 16.60
CA GLN A 153 13.08 -11.80 18.06
C GLN A 153 11.78 -12.31 18.69
N THR A 154 10.75 -12.58 17.87
CA THR A 154 9.45 -13.04 18.35
C THR A 154 9.57 -14.49 18.79
N ARG A 155 9.23 -14.76 20.05
CA ARG A 155 9.27 -16.10 20.63
C ARG A 155 7.87 -16.67 20.86
N ALA A 156 6.86 -15.81 20.98
CA ALA A 156 5.48 -16.22 21.16
C ALA A 156 4.49 -15.34 20.38
N LEU A 157 3.48 -15.97 19.79
CA LEU A 157 2.26 -15.35 19.28
C LEU A 157 1.09 -15.77 20.16
N VAL A 158 0.52 -14.82 20.91
CA VAL A 158 -0.65 -15.07 21.76
C VAL A 158 -1.91 -14.76 20.96
N VAL A 159 -2.80 -15.74 20.88
CA VAL A 159 -3.96 -15.75 20.00
C VAL A 159 -5.24 -15.66 20.82
N GLY A 160 -6.03 -14.63 20.55
CA GLY A 160 -7.40 -14.46 21.03
C GLY A 160 -8.42 -14.77 19.94
N GLU A 161 -9.69 -14.48 20.22
CA GLU A 161 -10.78 -14.71 19.28
C GLU A 161 -10.62 -13.89 17.99
N LYS A 162 -11.16 -14.40 16.87
CA LYS A 162 -11.13 -13.71 15.56
C LYS A 162 -9.71 -13.29 15.11
N ALA A 163 -8.68 -14.04 15.51
CA ALA A 163 -7.33 -13.78 15.06
C ALA A 163 -7.21 -13.93 13.53
N GLY A 164 -6.63 -12.93 12.87
CA GLY A 164 -6.46 -12.94 11.42
C GLY A 164 -5.41 -13.96 10.96
N GLY A 165 -5.75 -14.77 9.95
CA GLY A 165 -4.90 -15.85 9.45
C GLY A 165 -3.53 -15.43 8.91
N ARG A 166 -3.31 -14.14 8.59
CA ARG A 166 -2.00 -13.64 8.13
C ARG A 166 -0.92 -13.77 9.21
N LYS A 167 -1.25 -13.51 10.48
CA LYS A 167 -0.27 -13.61 11.58
C LYS A 167 -0.01 -15.05 12.00
N LEU A 168 -1.04 -15.91 11.93
CA LEU A 168 -0.89 -17.35 12.18
C LEU A 168 0.08 -17.98 11.18
N ARG A 169 -0.16 -17.78 9.87
CA ARG A 169 0.75 -18.29 8.83
C ARG A 169 2.17 -17.75 8.95
N ALA A 170 2.32 -16.49 9.34
CA ALA A 170 3.64 -15.89 9.56
C ALA A 170 4.36 -16.46 10.80
N ALA A 171 3.62 -16.82 11.85
CA ALA A 171 4.18 -17.50 13.02
C ALA A 171 4.61 -18.93 12.68
N GLU A 172 3.74 -19.69 12.02
CA GLU A 172 4.03 -21.05 11.55
C GLU A 172 5.28 -21.08 10.67
N ALA A 173 5.36 -20.19 9.67
CA ALA A 173 6.50 -20.10 8.77
C ALA A 173 7.81 -19.70 9.48
N ALA A 174 7.71 -18.93 10.57
CA ALA A 174 8.86 -18.48 11.35
C ALA A 174 9.20 -19.44 12.52
N GLY A 175 8.45 -20.53 12.71
CA GLY A 175 8.62 -21.43 13.86
C GLY A 175 8.34 -20.76 15.21
N VAL A 176 7.49 -19.73 15.22
CA VAL A 176 7.11 -19.01 16.45
C VAL A 176 6.02 -19.81 17.16
N GLU A 177 6.20 -19.99 18.46
CA GLU A 177 5.24 -20.69 19.31
C GLU A 177 3.91 -19.94 19.37
N ILE A 178 2.81 -20.65 19.13
CA ILE A 178 1.45 -20.10 19.14
C ILE A 178 0.78 -20.51 20.44
N LEU A 179 0.37 -19.52 21.24
CA LEU A 179 -0.17 -19.72 22.59
C LEU A 179 -1.61 -19.21 22.70
N SER A 180 -2.39 -19.89 23.53
CA SER A 180 -3.63 -19.34 24.07
C SER A 180 -3.34 -18.28 25.14
N LEU A 181 -4.33 -17.48 25.52
CA LEU A 181 -4.18 -16.53 26.62
C LEU A 181 -3.84 -17.24 27.95
N ALA A 182 -4.46 -18.40 28.22
CA ALA A 182 -4.19 -19.17 29.44
C ALA A 182 -2.74 -19.67 29.50
N SER A 183 -2.26 -20.29 28.42
CA SER A 183 -0.88 -20.77 28.30
C SER A 183 0.14 -19.62 28.39
N TRP A 184 -0.22 -18.44 27.88
CA TRP A 184 0.59 -17.23 28.04
C TRP A 184 0.67 -16.79 29.51
N SER A 185 -0.45 -16.75 30.21
CA SER A 185 -0.49 -16.37 31.64
C SER A 185 0.36 -17.31 32.50
N GLU A 186 0.30 -18.62 32.24
CA GLU A 186 1.17 -19.60 32.91
C GLU A 186 2.65 -19.32 32.62
N ARG A 187 3.00 -19.04 31.37
CA ARG A 187 4.38 -18.78 30.94
C ARG A 187 5.03 -17.59 31.63
N ILE A 188 4.27 -16.53 31.92
CA ILE A 188 4.81 -15.33 32.55
C ILE A 188 4.74 -15.38 34.08
N SER A 189 3.92 -16.27 34.64
CA SER A 189 3.77 -16.40 36.11
C SER A 189 4.76 -17.37 36.74
N GLY A 190 5.41 -18.22 35.95
CA GLY A 190 6.51 -19.10 36.35
C GLY A 190 7.88 -18.46 36.16
#